data_AF-A0A2M8NMW8-F1
#
_entry.id   AF-A0A2M8NMW8-F1
#
_cell.length_a   1.000
_cell.length_b   1.000
_cell.length_c   1.000
_cell.angle_alpha   90.00
_cell.angle_beta   90.00
_cell.angle_gamma   90.00
#
_symmetry.space_group_name_H-M   'P 1'
#
loop_
_entity.id
_entity.type
_entity.pdbx_description
1 polymer ?
#
loop_
_entity_poly.entity_id
_entity_poly.type
_entity_poly.pdbx_seq_one_letter_code
_entity_poly.pdbx_strand_id
1 'polypeptide(L)'
;DKTSESDEELDERHENLNQLRAVLYSKRDLALSDALEELALVSEADSVDTEEDRVTLLTLHAAKGLEFPVVFITGVEDGLLPHSRSFDNAESMAEERRLLYVGLTRAKDQLILSYAFRRALYGEAIPSVPSRFLMDIPPNVVDHNPRALQEMQERADYRRATAWDSPSQPDSVTTPRVPGKGGGSKVIPFPGGAAAGRSGSSGGRSAPSRYRVGMRVRSKKYGEGVIQEVEGAAGDELITVRFAGGAIKRLLASFGDLVILG
;
A
#
# COMPACT_ATOMS: atom_id res chain seq x y z
N ASP A 1 17.35 12.54 -27.48
CA ASP A 1 15.92 12.39 -27.14
C ASP A 1 15.58 12.85 -25.73
N LYS A 2 15.64 14.16 -25.47
CA LYS A 2 15.12 14.80 -24.24
C LYS A 2 14.33 16.08 -24.55
N THR A 3 13.90 16.23 -25.81
CA THR A 3 13.30 17.46 -26.34
C THR A 3 11.82 17.33 -26.68
N SER A 4 11.20 16.16 -26.50
CA SER A 4 9.75 15.98 -26.70
C SER A 4 8.94 16.16 -25.41
N GLU A 5 9.59 16.05 -24.24
CA GLU A 5 8.94 16.17 -22.93
C GLU A 5 8.64 17.63 -22.54
N SER A 6 9.16 18.63 -23.28
CA SER A 6 8.91 20.05 -22.99
C SER A 6 7.75 20.65 -23.76
N ASP A 7 7.52 20.25 -25.02
CA ASP A 7 6.65 21.01 -25.91
C ASP A 7 5.17 20.66 -25.66
N GLU A 8 4.86 19.38 -25.46
CA GLU A 8 3.51 18.93 -25.07
C GLU A 8 3.10 19.47 -23.68
N GLU A 9 4.03 19.48 -22.71
CA GLU A 9 3.77 20.03 -21.38
C GLU A 9 3.57 21.56 -21.41
N LEU A 10 4.30 22.26 -22.29
CA LEU A 10 4.13 23.69 -22.51
C LEU A 10 2.79 24.00 -23.18
N ASP A 11 2.38 23.20 -24.15
CA ASP A 11 1.09 23.33 -24.82
C ASP A 11 -0.08 23.10 -23.84
N GLU A 12 0.01 22.07 -22.99
CA GLU A 12 -0.98 21.83 -21.91
C GLU A 12 -1.06 23.02 -20.93
N ARG A 13 0.08 23.58 -20.52
CA ARG A 13 0.10 24.76 -19.64
C ARG A 13 -0.49 25.99 -20.32
N HIS A 14 -0.22 26.17 -21.61
CA HIS A 14 -0.82 27.24 -22.41
C HIS A 14 -2.34 27.08 -22.53
N GLU A 15 -2.82 25.86 -22.72
CA GLU A 15 -4.25 25.55 -22.76
C GLU A 15 -4.92 25.85 -21.42
N ASN A 16 -4.31 25.45 -20.30
CA ASN A 16 -4.78 25.77 -18.94
C ASN A 16 -4.86 27.29 -18.70
N LEU A 17 -3.86 28.06 -19.18
CA LEU A 17 -3.89 29.52 -19.09
C LEU A 17 -4.99 30.14 -19.96
N ASN A 18 -5.25 29.59 -21.14
CA ASN A 18 -6.35 30.03 -22.00
C ASN A 18 -7.71 29.76 -21.36
N GLN A 19 -7.88 28.62 -20.70
CA GLN A 19 -9.09 28.29 -19.95
C GLN A 19 -9.29 29.24 -18.77
N LEU A 20 -8.25 29.50 -17.96
CA LEU A 20 -8.31 30.48 -16.88
C LEU A 20 -8.71 31.87 -17.40
N ARG A 21 -8.12 32.29 -18.52
CA ARG A 21 -8.46 33.55 -19.19
C ARG A 21 -9.93 33.58 -19.61
N ALA A 22 -10.44 32.51 -20.22
CA ALA A 22 -11.84 32.41 -20.62
C ALA A 22 -12.80 32.54 -19.42
N VAL A 23 -12.46 31.88 -18.30
CA VAL A 23 -13.23 31.98 -17.05
C VAL A 23 -13.24 33.40 -16.50
N LEU A 24 -12.10 34.09 -16.47
CA LEU A 24 -12.04 35.49 -16.03
C LEU A 24 -12.79 36.44 -16.97
N TYR A 25 -12.74 36.20 -18.29
CA TYR A 25 -13.51 37.00 -19.26
C TYR A 25 -15.02 36.85 -19.09
N SER A 26 -15.51 35.64 -18.74
CA SER A 26 -16.93 35.42 -18.45
C SER A 26 -17.41 36.23 -17.23
N LYS A 27 -16.48 36.60 -16.34
CA LYS A 27 -16.72 37.37 -15.11
C LYS A 27 -16.29 38.84 -15.21
N ARG A 28 -16.11 39.37 -16.43
CA ARG A 28 -15.58 40.74 -16.66
C ARG A 28 -16.45 41.88 -16.10
N ASP A 29 -17.71 41.58 -15.79
CA ASP A 29 -18.66 42.55 -15.26
C ASP A 29 -18.56 42.68 -13.72
N LEU A 30 -17.73 41.85 -13.07
CA LEU A 30 -17.42 41.89 -11.64
C LEU A 30 -16.11 42.65 -11.37
N ALA A 31 -15.96 43.18 -10.15
CA ALA A 31 -14.64 43.59 -9.69
C ALA A 31 -13.73 42.35 -9.57
N LEU A 32 -12.43 42.52 -9.80
CA LEU A 32 -11.48 41.40 -9.76
C LEU A 32 -11.49 40.68 -8.40
N SER A 33 -11.67 41.41 -7.30
CA SER A 33 -11.81 40.83 -5.96
C SER A 33 -12.96 39.82 -5.90
N ASP A 34 -14.11 40.21 -6.48
CA ASP A 34 -15.35 39.46 -6.39
C ASP A 34 -15.28 38.23 -7.32
N ALA A 35 -14.66 38.39 -8.50
CA ALA A 35 -14.40 37.27 -9.40
C ALA A 35 -13.43 36.23 -8.80
N LEU A 36 -12.42 36.67 -8.05
CA LEU A 36 -11.49 35.79 -7.34
C LEU A 36 -12.16 35.12 -6.13
N GLU A 37 -13.05 35.82 -5.43
CA GLU A 37 -13.85 35.26 -4.33
C GLU A 37 -14.78 34.14 -4.85
N GLU A 38 -15.51 34.38 -5.94
CA GLU A 38 -16.34 33.35 -6.57
C GLU A 38 -15.52 32.14 -7.02
N LEU A 39 -14.34 32.36 -7.61
CA LEU A 39 -13.46 31.26 -8.02
C LEU A 39 -12.93 30.44 -6.85
N ALA A 40 -12.65 31.09 -5.72
CA ALA A 40 -12.23 30.42 -4.49
C ALA A 40 -13.36 29.61 -3.84
N LEU A 41 -14.63 29.93 -4.15
CA LEU A 41 -15.81 29.26 -3.61
C LEU A 41 -16.25 28.03 -4.43
N VAL A 42 -15.77 27.86 -5.67
CA VAL A 42 -16.12 26.69 -6.49
C VAL A 42 -15.59 25.42 -5.84
N SER A 43 -16.49 24.50 -5.47
CA SER A 43 -16.10 23.20 -4.92
C SER A 43 -15.94 22.15 -6.01
N GLU A 44 -15.12 21.11 -5.77
CA GLU A 44 -15.00 19.96 -6.68
C GLU A 44 -16.33 19.24 -6.93
N ALA A 45 -17.32 19.38 -6.04
CA ALA A 45 -18.63 18.76 -6.20
C ALA A 45 -19.53 19.54 -7.18
N ASP A 46 -19.36 20.86 -7.29
CA ASP A 46 -20.20 21.71 -8.14
C ASP A 46 -19.85 21.57 -9.63
N SER A 47 -18.68 21.01 -9.96
CA SER A 47 -18.25 20.75 -11.33
C SER A 47 -18.59 19.34 -11.84
N VAL A 48 -19.18 18.49 -10.98
CA VAL A 48 -19.56 17.12 -11.36
C VAL A 48 -20.87 17.18 -12.15
N ASP A 49 -20.77 17.25 -13.47
CA ASP A 49 -21.91 17.04 -14.34
C ASP A 49 -22.24 15.54 -14.42
N THR A 50 -23.40 15.17 -13.87
CA THR A 50 -23.89 13.78 -13.86
C THR A 50 -24.61 13.38 -15.16
N GLU A 51 -24.84 14.32 -16.08
CA GLU A 51 -25.52 14.06 -17.37
C GLU A 51 -24.56 13.73 -18.52
N GLU A 52 -23.26 14.01 -18.38
CA GLU A 52 -22.26 13.63 -19.37
C GLU A 52 -21.95 12.12 -19.32
N ASP A 53 -21.84 11.48 -20.49
CA ASP A 53 -21.55 10.05 -20.65
C ASP A 53 -20.08 9.74 -20.35
N ARG A 54 -19.74 9.71 -19.06
CA ARG A 54 -18.40 9.42 -18.53
C ARG A 54 -18.45 8.74 -17.17
N VAL A 55 -17.33 8.13 -16.79
CA VAL A 55 -17.14 7.61 -15.43
C VAL A 55 -16.63 8.73 -14.53
N THR A 56 -17.33 8.97 -13.43
CA THR A 56 -16.93 9.97 -12.43
C THR A 56 -16.11 9.30 -11.32
N LEU A 57 -14.87 9.77 -11.13
CA LEU A 57 -14.02 9.37 -10.01
C LEU A 57 -14.08 10.44 -8.93
N LEU A 58 -14.48 10.05 -7.72
CA LEU A 58 -14.60 10.95 -6.57
C LEU A 58 -13.97 10.30 -5.34
N THR A 59 -13.58 11.15 -4.39
CA THR A 59 -13.34 10.70 -3.02
C THR A 59 -14.68 10.45 -2.32
N LEU A 60 -14.70 9.60 -1.27
CA LEU A 60 -15.92 9.37 -0.48
C LEU A 60 -16.50 10.65 0.13
N HIS A 61 -15.65 11.63 0.46
CA HIS A 61 -16.07 12.93 0.98
C HIS A 61 -16.77 13.77 -0.09
N ALA A 62 -16.19 13.83 -1.30
CA ALA A 62 -16.74 14.57 -2.43
C ALA A 62 -18.05 13.98 -2.95
N ALA A 63 -18.29 12.68 -2.74
CA ALA A 63 -19.53 12.02 -3.14
C ALA A 63 -20.76 12.38 -2.27
N LYS A 64 -20.58 13.12 -1.16
CA LYS A 64 -21.68 13.47 -0.26
C LYS A 64 -22.73 14.32 -0.98
N GLY A 65 -23.99 13.86 -0.95
CA GLY A 65 -25.12 14.55 -1.59
C GLY A 65 -25.33 14.17 -3.06
N LEU A 66 -24.42 13.42 -3.66
CA LEU A 66 -24.56 12.87 -5.01
C LEU A 66 -25.12 11.45 -4.95
N GLU A 67 -25.77 10.97 -6.02
CA GLU A 67 -26.25 9.59 -6.10
C GLU A 67 -26.15 9.07 -7.54
N PHE A 68 -25.76 7.81 -7.70
CA PHE A 68 -25.48 7.19 -8.99
C PHE A 68 -26.20 5.84 -9.12
N PRO A 69 -26.62 5.44 -10.33
CA PRO A 69 -27.19 4.11 -10.59
C PRO A 69 -26.26 2.98 -10.11
N VAL A 70 -24.98 3.09 -10.44
CA VAL A 70 -23.94 2.10 -10.10
C VAL A 70 -22.77 2.80 -9.42
N VAL A 71 -22.33 2.27 -8.28
CA VAL A 71 -21.18 2.81 -7.52
C VAL A 71 -20.15 1.73 -7.27
N PHE A 72 -18.88 2.07 -7.52
CA PHE A 72 -17.72 1.26 -7.14
C PHE A 72 -17.01 1.94 -5.97
N ILE A 73 -16.93 1.28 -4.82
CA ILE A 73 -16.06 1.70 -3.72
C ILE A 73 -14.84 0.80 -3.73
N THR A 74 -13.70 1.37 -4.08
CA THR A 74 -12.43 0.66 -4.21
C THR A 74 -11.53 0.88 -3.00
N GLY A 75 -10.68 -0.09 -2.70
CA GLY A 75 -9.71 0.05 -1.61
C GLY A 75 -10.36 -0.01 -0.23
N VAL A 76 -11.38 -0.86 -0.08
CA VAL A 76 -12.05 -1.14 1.19
C VAL A 76 -11.13 -2.05 2.02
N GLU A 77 -10.06 -1.44 2.54
CA GLU A 77 -8.93 -2.09 3.20
C GLU A 77 -8.58 -1.38 4.51
N ASP A 78 -8.23 -2.15 5.54
CA ASP A 78 -7.69 -1.62 6.78
C ASP A 78 -6.38 -0.85 6.49
N GLY A 79 -6.31 0.40 6.97
CA GLY A 79 -5.21 1.33 6.71
C GLY A 79 -5.57 2.40 5.68
N LEU A 80 -6.53 2.11 4.78
CA LEU A 80 -7.08 3.05 3.81
C LEU A 80 -8.52 3.46 4.18
N LEU A 81 -9.41 2.49 4.38
CA LEU A 81 -10.78 2.66 4.85
C LEU A 81 -11.19 1.48 5.74
N PRO A 82 -11.07 1.57 7.08
CA PRO A 82 -10.73 2.77 7.84
C PRO A 82 -9.28 3.22 7.65
N HIS A 83 -9.05 4.53 7.60
CA HIS A 83 -7.70 5.09 7.53
C HIS A 83 -6.91 4.73 8.79
N SER A 84 -5.64 4.38 8.64
CA SER A 84 -4.74 3.92 9.74
C SER A 84 -4.77 4.79 10.99
N ARG A 85 -4.86 6.12 10.83
CA ARG A 85 -4.92 7.10 11.95
C ARG A 85 -6.15 6.95 12.85
N SER A 86 -7.21 6.28 12.38
CA SER A 86 -8.44 6.08 13.15
C SER A 86 -8.37 4.90 14.10
N PHE A 87 -7.32 4.06 14.04
CA PHE A 87 -7.28 2.79 14.76
C PHE A 87 -7.18 2.93 16.27
N ASP A 88 -6.50 3.97 16.74
CA ASP A 88 -6.24 4.21 18.15
C ASP A 88 -7.37 4.98 18.86
N ASN A 89 -8.36 5.49 18.11
CA ASN A 89 -9.45 6.29 18.64
C ASN A 89 -10.82 5.77 18.16
N ALA A 90 -11.66 5.34 19.10
CA ALA A 90 -13.01 4.86 18.82
C ALA A 90 -13.90 5.91 18.13
N GLU A 91 -13.75 7.19 18.45
CA GLU A 91 -14.54 8.27 17.82
C GLU A 91 -14.14 8.45 16.36
N SER A 92 -12.83 8.48 16.07
CA SER A 92 -12.32 8.54 14.69
C SER A 92 -12.72 7.29 13.90
N MET A 93 -12.74 6.11 14.52
CA MET A 93 -13.21 4.89 13.87
C MET A 93 -14.70 4.93 13.54
N ALA A 94 -15.51 5.51 14.42
CA ALA A 94 -16.92 5.73 14.16
C ALA A 94 -17.13 6.71 13.00
N GLU A 95 -16.27 7.71 12.84
CA GLU A 95 -16.33 8.65 11.72
C GLU A 95 -15.97 7.97 10.38
N GLU A 96 -14.92 7.18 10.34
CA GLU A 96 -14.58 6.38 9.14
C GLU A 96 -15.70 5.40 8.75
N ARG A 97 -16.39 4.84 9.76
CA ARG A 97 -17.58 4.02 9.54
C ARG A 97 -18.73 4.82 8.94
N ARG A 98 -18.97 6.05 9.40
CA ARG A 98 -19.95 6.96 8.79
C ARG A 98 -19.57 7.32 7.37
N LEU A 99 -18.27 7.51 7.10
CA LEU A 99 -17.76 7.78 5.76
C LEU A 99 -18.08 6.63 4.79
N LEU A 100 -17.83 5.38 5.20
CA LEU A 100 -18.23 4.22 4.40
C LEU A 100 -19.76 4.20 4.21
N TYR A 101 -20.54 4.37 5.28
CA TYR A 101 -22.01 4.41 5.20
C TYR A 101 -22.53 5.45 4.19
N VAL A 102 -21.96 6.66 4.19
CA VAL A 102 -22.29 7.68 3.18
C VAL A 102 -21.99 7.15 1.78
N GLY A 103 -20.82 6.54 1.57
CA GLY A 103 -20.47 5.88 0.31
C GLY A 103 -21.47 4.81 -0.14
N LEU A 104 -21.86 3.91 0.76
CA LEU A 104 -22.82 2.83 0.48
C LEU A 104 -24.15 3.39 -0.02
N THR A 105 -24.62 4.47 0.60
CA THR A 105 -25.91 5.11 0.26
C THR A 105 -25.87 5.99 -0.98
N ARG A 106 -24.73 6.12 -1.68
CA ARG A 106 -24.67 6.82 -2.97
C ARG A 106 -25.16 5.96 -4.12
N ALA A 107 -25.24 4.64 -3.95
CA ALA A 107 -25.70 3.69 -4.96
C ALA A 107 -27.23 3.59 -4.97
N LYS A 108 -27.85 3.65 -6.17
CA LYS A 108 -29.29 3.43 -6.36
C LYS A 108 -29.62 1.98 -6.70
N ASP A 109 -28.92 1.40 -7.67
CA ASP A 109 -29.24 0.08 -8.22
C ASP A 109 -28.17 -0.97 -7.89
N GLN A 110 -26.88 -0.63 -8.03
CA GLN A 110 -25.78 -1.55 -7.79
C GLN A 110 -24.62 -0.91 -7.03
N LEU A 111 -24.08 -1.67 -6.07
CA LEU A 111 -22.92 -1.30 -5.29
C LEU A 111 -21.88 -2.42 -5.37
N ILE A 112 -20.67 -2.06 -5.79
CA ILE A 112 -19.53 -2.97 -5.87
C ILE A 112 -18.46 -2.50 -4.89
N LEU A 113 -18.08 -3.37 -3.96
CA LEU A 113 -16.99 -3.13 -3.02
C LEU A 113 -15.77 -3.95 -3.44
N SER A 114 -14.59 -3.33 -3.49
CA SER A 114 -13.36 -4.04 -3.84
C SER A 114 -12.21 -3.74 -2.88
N TYR A 115 -11.37 -4.76 -2.70
CA TYR A 115 -10.15 -4.72 -1.91
C TYR A 115 -9.06 -5.51 -2.65
N ALA A 116 -7.80 -5.17 -2.41
CA ALA A 116 -6.64 -5.84 -2.97
C ALA A 116 -5.98 -6.73 -1.90
N PHE A 117 -5.27 -7.77 -2.34
CA PHE A 117 -4.37 -8.55 -1.47
C PHE A 117 -3.00 -7.85 -1.29
N ARG A 118 -2.56 -7.13 -2.32
CA ARG A 118 -1.34 -6.31 -2.30
C ARG A 118 -1.63 -4.99 -2.99
N ARG A 119 -1.15 -3.90 -2.39
CA ARG A 119 -1.27 -2.55 -2.93
C ARG A 119 0.11 -1.92 -3.03
N ALA A 120 0.42 -1.38 -4.19
CA ALA A 120 1.59 -0.54 -4.37
C ALA A 120 1.28 0.86 -3.83
N LEU A 121 1.95 1.24 -2.74
CA LEU A 121 1.87 2.58 -2.14
C LEU A 121 3.30 3.10 -2.05
N TYR A 122 3.54 4.29 -2.62
CA TYR A 122 4.85 4.94 -2.61
C TYR A 122 6.00 4.08 -3.18
N GLY A 123 5.71 3.25 -4.19
CA GLY A 123 6.71 2.43 -4.88
C GLY A 123 6.97 1.05 -4.29
N GLU A 124 6.41 0.73 -3.12
CA GLU A 124 6.50 -0.61 -2.51
C GLU A 124 5.14 -1.30 -2.48
N ALA A 125 5.11 -2.59 -2.86
CA ALA A 125 3.91 -3.41 -2.83
C ALA A 125 3.75 -4.06 -1.44
N ILE A 126 2.85 -3.50 -0.64
CA ILE A 126 2.58 -3.95 0.73
C ILE A 126 1.34 -4.86 0.73
N PRO A 127 1.36 -6.01 1.41
CA PRO A 127 0.14 -6.79 1.67
C PRO A 127 -0.92 -5.93 2.36
N SER A 128 -2.14 -5.94 1.84
CA SER A 128 -3.26 -5.16 2.35
C SER A 128 -4.28 -6.07 3.04
N VAL A 129 -4.94 -5.51 4.06
CA VAL A 129 -5.98 -6.22 4.80
C VAL A 129 -7.36 -5.78 4.35
N PRO A 130 -8.30 -6.67 3.97
CA PRO A 130 -9.68 -6.25 3.72
C PRO A 130 -10.24 -5.55 4.95
N SER A 131 -10.98 -4.48 4.71
CA SER A 131 -11.52 -3.64 5.78
C SER A 131 -12.34 -4.46 6.77
N ARG A 132 -12.15 -4.18 8.05
CA ARG A 132 -13.02 -4.70 9.11
C ARG A 132 -14.50 -4.37 8.87
N PHE A 133 -14.81 -3.27 8.19
CA PHE A 133 -16.19 -2.87 7.92
C PHE A 133 -16.93 -3.82 6.98
N LEU A 134 -16.21 -4.62 6.19
CA LEU A 134 -16.83 -5.67 5.35
C LEU A 134 -17.50 -6.76 6.20
N MET A 135 -16.98 -7.01 7.41
CA MET A 135 -17.55 -8.01 8.33
C MET A 135 -18.84 -7.55 9.00
N ASP A 136 -19.11 -6.25 8.97
CA ASP A 136 -20.34 -5.67 9.52
C ASP A 136 -21.50 -5.75 8.52
N ILE A 137 -21.22 -6.09 7.25
CA ILE A 137 -22.25 -6.23 6.20
C ILE A 137 -22.88 -7.63 6.32
N PRO A 138 -24.22 -7.73 6.43
CA PRO A 138 -24.89 -9.02 6.53
C PRO A 138 -24.58 -9.93 5.32
N PRO A 139 -24.24 -11.20 5.53
CA PRO A 139 -23.80 -12.08 4.45
C PRO A 139 -24.89 -12.39 3.42
N ASN A 140 -26.15 -12.22 3.79
CA ASN A 140 -27.31 -12.46 2.94
C ASN A 140 -27.60 -11.33 1.94
N VAL A 141 -26.89 -10.21 2.02
CA VAL A 141 -27.03 -9.08 1.07
C VAL A 141 -25.85 -8.94 0.12
N VAL A 142 -24.92 -9.91 0.13
CA VAL A 142 -23.71 -9.89 -0.70
C VAL A 142 -23.71 -11.12 -1.61
N ASP A 143 -23.52 -10.89 -2.91
CA ASP A 143 -23.45 -11.97 -3.92
C ASP A 143 -22.19 -12.83 -3.79
N HIS A 144 -21.14 -12.30 -3.17
CA HIS A 144 -19.86 -12.98 -2.99
C HIS A 144 -19.55 -13.23 -1.52
N ASN A 145 -19.16 -14.48 -1.24
CA ASN A 145 -19.24 -15.10 0.06
C ASN A 145 -18.28 -14.46 1.09
N PRO A 146 -18.77 -13.83 2.17
CA PRO A 146 -17.94 -13.35 3.27
C PRO A 146 -17.24 -14.48 4.05
N ARG A 147 -17.63 -15.77 3.87
CA ARG A 147 -16.81 -16.89 4.36
C ARG A 147 -15.44 -16.92 3.71
N ALA A 148 -15.30 -16.52 2.45
CA ALA A 148 -13.99 -16.45 1.81
C ALA A 148 -13.11 -15.37 2.46
N LEU A 149 -13.70 -14.25 2.88
CA LEU A 149 -13.03 -13.20 3.64
C LEU A 149 -12.62 -13.69 5.04
N GLN A 150 -13.53 -14.38 5.74
CA GLN A 150 -13.29 -14.95 7.07
C GLN A 150 -12.22 -16.05 7.02
N GLU A 151 -12.31 -16.98 6.08
CA GLU A 151 -11.31 -18.03 5.81
C GLU A 151 -9.98 -17.44 5.35
N MET A 152 -9.98 -16.35 4.57
CA MET A 152 -8.77 -15.65 4.13
C MET A 152 -8.05 -14.98 5.30
N GLN A 153 -8.77 -14.39 6.27
CA GLN A 153 -8.19 -13.89 7.52
C GLN A 153 -7.74 -15.01 8.46
N GLU A 154 -8.34 -16.20 8.39
CA GLU A 154 -7.94 -17.39 9.14
C GLU A 154 -6.75 -18.15 8.51
N ARG A 155 -6.44 -17.92 7.22
CA ARG A 155 -5.26 -18.50 6.57
C ARG A 155 -3.98 -18.00 7.24
N ALA A 156 -3.18 -18.94 7.74
CA ALA A 156 -1.92 -18.69 8.44
C ALA A 156 -0.90 -17.88 7.62
N ASP A 157 -0.95 -17.95 6.29
CA ASP A 157 -0.08 -17.17 5.39
C ASP A 157 -0.50 -15.70 5.31
N TYR A 158 -1.80 -15.45 5.36
CA TYR A 158 -2.36 -14.10 5.33
C TYR A 158 -2.12 -13.40 6.67
N ARG A 159 -2.38 -14.06 7.81
CA ARG A 159 -1.98 -13.52 9.13
C ARG A 159 -0.48 -13.29 9.23
N ARG A 160 0.37 -14.18 8.69
CA ARG A 160 1.82 -13.97 8.66
C ARG A 160 2.22 -12.77 7.78
N ALA A 161 1.53 -12.55 6.67
CA ALA A 161 1.80 -11.44 5.78
C ALA A 161 1.30 -10.07 6.29
N THR A 162 0.33 -10.05 7.22
CA THR A 162 -0.33 -8.82 7.68
C THR A 162 -0.20 -8.55 9.19
N ALA A 163 0.37 -9.46 9.97
CA ALA A 163 0.60 -9.25 11.40
C ALA A 163 1.84 -8.38 11.63
N TRP A 164 1.66 -7.30 12.39
CA TRP A 164 2.72 -6.37 12.79
C TRP A 164 3.73 -6.99 13.78
N ASP A 165 3.31 -8.02 14.51
CA ASP A 165 4.12 -8.87 15.39
C ASP A 165 3.93 -10.35 14.98
N SER A 166 4.58 -10.81 13.90
CA SER A 166 4.79 -12.25 13.76
C SER A 166 6.08 -12.62 14.50
N PRO A 167 6.02 -13.36 15.63
CA PRO A 167 7.23 -13.95 16.17
C PRO A 167 7.75 -14.92 15.12
N SER A 168 8.98 -14.71 14.66
CA SER A 168 9.72 -15.69 13.88
C SER A 168 9.77 -16.99 14.68
N GLN A 169 8.88 -17.95 14.38
CA GLN A 169 9.03 -19.27 14.94
C GLN A 169 10.30 -19.88 14.33
N PRO A 170 11.25 -20.34 15.16
CA PRO A 170 12.46 -20.99 14.67
C PRO A 170 12.08 -22.33 14.03
N ASP A 171 12.75 -22.66 12.93
CA ASP A 171 12.66 -23.93 12.22
C ASP A 171 12.78 -25.11 13.19
N SER A 172 11.65 -25.75 13.50
CA SER A 172 11.67 -27.09 14.10
C SER A 172 11.66 -28.11 12.97
N VAL A 173 12.86 -28.52 12.58
CA VAL A 173 13.09 -29.75 11.81
C VAL A 173 12.51 -30.90 12.63
N THR A 174 11.28 -31.29 12.31
CA THR A 174 10.66 -32.51 12.82
C THR A 174 10.47 -33.44 11.63
N THR A 175 11.36 -34.40 11.52
CA THR A 175 11.26 -35.49 10.54
C THR A 175 9.98 -36.30 10.79
N PRO A 176 9.20 -36.65 9.75
CA PRO A 176 8.11 -37.59 9.93
C PRO A 176 8.67 -39.01 10.08
N ARG A 177 8.57 -39.59 11.27
CA ARG A 177 8.79 -41.01 11.53
C ARG A 177 7.54 -41.79 11.11
N VAL A 178 7.61 -42.52 10.00
CA VAL A 178 6.61 -43.54 9.62
C VAL A 178 7.13 -44.93 10.04
N PRO A 179 6.32 -45.80 10.67
CA PRO A 179 6.71 -47.16 11.03
C PRO A 179 6.41 -48.12 9.86
N GLY A 180 7.39 -48.92 9.42
CA GLY A 180 7.17 -49.82 8.28
C GLY A 180 8.28 -50.85 8.02
N LYS A 181 7.99 -52.07 8.45
CA LYS A 181 8.60 -53.39 8.25
C LYS A 181 8.98 -53.73 6.79
N GLY A 182 10.25 -54.14 6.57
CA GLY A 182 10.68 -55.22 5.66
C GLY A 182 10.56 -55.09 4.12
N GLY A 183 11.65 -55.43 3.41
CA GLY A 183 11.56 -56.16 2.12
C GLY A 183 12.09 -55.47 0.85
N GLY A 184 13.32 -55.83 0.47
CA GLY A 184 13.80 -56.21 -0.89
C GLY A 184 13.38 -55.47 -2.17
N SER A 185 14.43 -54.99 -2.88
CA SER A 185 14.63 -54.98 -4.36
C SER A 185 13.68 -54.10 -5.21
N LYS A 186 14.00 -53.54 -6.39
CA LYS A 186 15.04 -53.78 -7.41
C LYS A 186 15.14 -52.55 -8.34
N VAL A 187 16.30 -52.41 -8.95
CA VAL A 187 16.83 -51.45 -9.96
C VAL A 187 15.98 -51.27 -11.23
N ILE A 188 16.02 -50.08 -11.88
CA ILE A 188 16.27 -49.87 -13.34
C ILE A 188 16.97 -48.50 -13.60
N PRO A 189 18.04 -48.40 -14.44
CA PRO A 189 18.77 -47.16 -14.78
C PRO A 189 18.47 -46.55 -16.19
N PHE A 190 18.73 -45.22 -16.32
CA PHE A 190 19.14 -44.33 -17.45
C PHE A 190 18.66 -44.56 -18.92
N PRO A 191 18.38 -43.51 -19.73
CA PRO A 191 19.42 -42.63 -20.37
C PRO A 191 18.98 -41.14 -20.51
N GLY A 192 19.84 -40.10 -20.56
CA GLY A 192 20.89 -39.80 -21.54
C GLY A 192 20.41 -38.79 -22.59
N GLY A 193 20.75 -37.49 -22.46
CA GLY A 193 20.49 -36.42 -23.43
C GLY A 193 21.26 -35.12 -23.12
N ALA A 194 22.47 -35.02 -23.66
CA ALA A 194 23.44 -33.91 -23.66
C ALA A 194 22.90 -32.64 -24.38
N ALA A 195 23.50 -31.44 -24.41
CA ALA A 195 24.52 -30.65 -23.71
C ALA A 195 24.50 -29.26 -24.40
N ALA A 196 24.82 -28.17 -23.68
CA ALA A 196 25.59 -27.00 -24.15
C ALA A 196 25.26 -25.74 -23.34
N GLY A 197 26.30 -24.97 -22.98
CA GLY A 197 26.17 -23.56 -22.61
C GLY A 197 26.69 -23.19 -21.22
N ARG A 198 28.01 -23.29 -21.01
CA ARG A 198 28.70 -22.52 -19.96
C ARG A 198 28.74 -21.06 -20.38
N SER A 199 28.34 -20.16 -19.50
CA SER A 199 28.80 -18.77 -19.46
C SER A 199 29.08 -18.44 -17.99
N GLY A 200 30.36 -18.22 -17.69
CA GLY A 200 30.80 -17.67 -16.42
C GLY A 200 30.96 -16.17 -16.51
N SER A 201 30.67 -15.48 -15.42
CA SER A 201 31.07 -14.11 -15.06
C SER A 201 30.37 -13.80 -13.74
N SER A 202 30.94 -13.23 -12.69
CA SER A 202 32.30 -12.83 -12.32
C SER A 202 32.21 -12.44 -10.85
N GLY A 203 33.21 -12.78 -10.04
CA GLY A 203 33.24 -12.40 -8.62
C GLY A 203 33.24 -10.88 -8.42
N GLY A 204 32.38 -10.43 -7.50
CA GLY A 204 32.57 -9.18 -6.76
C GLY A 204 32.68 -9.53 -5.28
N ARG A 205 33.87 -9.45 -4.71
CA ARG A 205 34.06 -9.46 -3.26
C ARG A 205 33.40 -8.19 -2.71
N SER A 206 32.19 -8.31 -2.17
CA SER A 206 31.57 -7.23 -1.40
C SER A 206 32.39 -7.02 -0.12
N ALA A 207 32.79 -5.78 0.13
CA ALA A 207 33.48 -5.38 1.34
C ALA A 207 32.64 -5.77 2.59
N PRO A 208 33.26 -6.05 3.75
CA PRO A 208 32.50 -6.38 4.94
C PRO A 208 31.60 -5.20 5.33
N SER A 209 30.31 -5.48 5.52
CA SER A 209 29.33 -4.56 6.07
C SER A 209 29.89 -3.79 7.27
N ARG A 210 29.67 -2.47 7.28
CA ARG A 210 30.06 -1.58 8.39
C ARG A 210 29.23 -1.86 9.65
N TYR A 211 28.03 -2.41 9.47
CA TYR A 211 27.06 -2.63 10.53
C TYR A 211 26.81 -4.12 10.76
N ARG A 212 26.72 -4.54 12.03
CA ARG A 212 26.45 -5.92 12.40
C ARG A 212 25.29 -5.97 13.37
N VAL A 213 24.51 -7.03 13.27
CA VAL A 213 23.49 -7.37 14.27
C VAL A 213 24.14 -7.42 15.65
N GLY A 214 23.49 -6.79 16.62
CA GLY A 214 23.96 -6.64 17.99
C GLY A 214 24.80 -5.38 18.26
N MET A 215 25.21 -4.62 17.24
CA MET A 215 25.94 -3.37 17.46
C MET A 215 25.05 -2.29 18.07
N ARG A 216 25.62 -1.51 19.00
CA ARG A 216 24.96 -0.33 19.56
C ARG A 216 25.20 0.87 18.65
N VAL A 217 24.15 1.63 18.40
CA VAL A 217 24.19 2.84 17.57
C VAL A 217 23.41 3.95 18.25
N ARG A 218 23.78 5.21 17.98
CA ARG A 218 23.06 6.39 18.45
C ARG A 218 22.57 7.21 17.26
N SER A 219 21.28 7.52 17.27
CA SER A 219 20.65 8.49 16.36
C SER A 219 20.42 9.81 17.07
N LYS A 220 20.64 10.93 16.36
CA LYS A 220 20.31 12.27 16.86
C LYS A 220 18.81 12.45 17.17
N LYS A 221 17.93 11.73 16.45
CA LYS A 221 16.47 11.84 16.56
C LYS A 221 15.86 10.85 17.55
N TYR A 222 16.45 9.66 17.67
CA TYR A 222 15.84 8.53 18.41
C TYR A 222 16.67 8.02 19.59
N GLY A 223 17.84 8.60 19.84
CA GLY A 223 18.72 8.20 20.94
C GLY A 223 19.47 6.91 20.65
N GLU A 224 19.79 6.14 21.70
CA GLU A 224 20.55 4.89 21.58
C GLU A 224 19.66 3.71 21.19
N GLY A 225 20.19 2.81 20.37
CA GLY A 225 19.54 1.59 19.95
C GLY A 225 20.52 0.48 19.59
N VAL A 226 19.97 -0.72 19.40
CA VAL A 226 20.71 -1.92 19.00
C VAL A 226 20.25 -2.37 17.63
N ILE A 227 21.20 -2.66 16.74
CA ILE A 227 20.92 -3.21 15.42
C ILE A 227 20.40 -4.64 15.59
N GLN A 228 19.20 -4.90 15.08
CA GLN A 228 18.59 -6.23 15.09
C GLN A 228 18.78 -6.97 13.76
N GLU A 229 18.90 -6.23 12.65
CA GLU A 229 18.99 -6.81 11.32
C GLU A 229 19.79 -5.90 10.38
N VAL A 230 20.49 -6.51 9.43
CA VAL A 230 21.26 -5.84 8.38
C VAL A 230 21.01 -6.60 7.07
N GLU A 231 20.38 -5.95 6.11
CA GLU A 231 20.09 -6.49 4.78
C GLU A 231 20.76 -5.66 3.69
N GLY A 232 21.25 -6.30 2.63
CA GLY A 232 21.82 -5.62 1.47
C GLY A 232 23.35 -5.67 1.37
N ALA A 233 23.89 -4.86 0.46
CA ALA A 233 25.32 -4.82 0.16
C ALA A 233 25.99 -3.58 0.78
N ALA A 234 27.25 -3.72 1.16
CA ALA A 234 28.04 -2.68 1.84
C ALA A 234 27.95 -1.31 1.16
N GLY A 235 27.38 -0.35 1.88
CA GLY A 235 27.17 1.04 1.42
C GLY A 235 25.71 1.41 1.20
N ASP A 236 24.83 0.44 0.96
CA ASP A 236 23.37 0.64 0.76
C ASP A 236 22.55 -0.33 1.61
N GLU A 237 23.03 -0.58 2.82
CA GLU A 237 22.49 -1.59 3.73
C GLU A 237 21.25 -1.03 4.44
N LEU A 238 20.15 -1.79 4.43
CA LEU A 238 18.99 -1.52 5.26
C LEU A 238 19.25 -2.11 6.65
N ILE A 239 19.26 -1.25 7.67
CA ILE A 239 19.45 -1.65 9.06
C ILE A 239 18.19 -1.41 9.88
N THR A 240 17.81 -2.42 10.66
CA THR A 240 16.69 -2.33 11.60
C THR A 240 17.25 -2.09 13.00
N VAL A 241 16.95 -0.94 13.59
CA VAL A 241 17.44 -0.52 14.91
C VAL A 241 16.28 -0.45 15.89
N ARG A 242 16.43 -1.12 17.04
CA ARG A 242 15.55 -0.97 18.19
C ARG A 242 16.12 0.06 19.15
N PHE A 243 15.46 1.19 19.30
CA PHE A 243 15.85 2.26 20.22
C PHE A 243 15.34 1.99 21.63
N ALA A 244 16.04 2.53 22.64
CA ALA A 244 15.74 2.31 24.07
C ALA A 244 14.31 2.74 24.47
N GLY A 245 13.69 3.66 23.73
CA GLY A 245 12.28 4.06 23.90
C GLY A 245 11.25 3.08 23.31
N GLY A 246 11.66 1.88 22.89
CA GLY A 246 10.79 0.86 22.30
C GLY A 246 10.49 1.04 20.80
N ALA A 247 10.87 2.18 20.22
CA ALA A 247 10.70 2.44 18.79
C ALA A 247 11.65 1.58 17.95
N ILE A 248 11.10 0.87 16.97
CA ILE A 248 11.86 0.15 15.95
C ILE A 248 11.85 0.98 14.67
N LYS A 249 13.02 1.22 14.06
CA LYS A 249 13.15 1.96 12.80
C LYS A 249 14.02 1.20 11.82
N ARG A 250 13.57 1.14 10.56
CA ARG A 250 14.33 0.66 9.41
C ARG A 250 14.98 1.87 8.73
N LEU A 251 16.30 1.86 8.59
CA LEU A 251 17.10 3.00 8.16
C LEU A 251 18.09 2.55 7.08
N LEU A 252 18.24 3.33 6.01
CA LEU A 252 19.31 3.13 5.03
C LEU A 252 20.63 3.58 5.67
N ALA A 253 21.63 2.71 5.70
CA ALA A 253 22.94 2.94 6.30
C ALA A 253 23.68 4.16 5.72
N SER A 254 23.37 4.53 4.48
CA SER A 254 23.89 5.69 3.74
C SER A 254 23.25 7.03 4.15
N PHE A 255 22.04 7.02 4.71
CA PHE A 255 21.28 8.23 5.08
C PHE A 255 21.01 8.37 6.58
N GLY A 256 21.27 7.33 7.36
CA GLY A 256 21.14 7.39 8.81
C GLY A 256 22.36 8.09 9.43
N ASP A 257 22.16 9.26 10.04
CA ASP A 257 23.11 9.90 10.97
C ASP A 257 23.29 9.04 12.24
N LEU A 258 23.84 7.84 12.09
CA LEU A 258 24.01 6.83 13.12
C LEU A 258 25.48 6.76 13.51
N VAL A 259 25.74 7.05 14.79
CA VAL A 259 27.08 6.91 15.37
C VAL A 259 27.17 5.54 16.03
N ILE A 260 28.12 4.71 15.59
CA ILE A 260 28.42 3.42 16.23
C ILE A 260 28.98 3.70 17.63
N LEU A 261 28.34 3.11 18.64
CA LEU A 261 28.85 3.10 20.01
C LEU A 261 29.60 1.78 20.21
N GLY A 262 30.88 1.89 20.60
CA GLY A 262 31.74 0.73 20.89
C GLY A 262 31.25 -0.12 22.06
#